data_AF-A0A518JPR4-F1
#
_entry.id   AF-A0A518JPR4-F1
#
_cell.length_a   1.000
_cell.length_b   1.000
_cell.length_c   1.000
_cell.angle_alpha   90.00
_cell.angle_beta   90.00
_cell.angle_gamma   90.00
#
_symmetry.space_group_name_H-M   'P 1'
#
loop_
_entity.id
_entity.type
_entity.pdbx_description
1 polymer ?
#
loop_
_entity_poly.entity_id
_entity_poly.type
_entity_poly.pdbx_seq_one_letter_code
_entity_poly.pdbx_strand_id
1 'polypeptide(L)'
;MHLATFPRRSLAIAVLLCAIAPLRFSDAAGVLKLQIKDRQTDEPVAARVVMIGPRGREVPVRRATEAGVGWAIDGQIDLEVPSGDFQFHLTRGPEYRIMTGNFQIDRTAEDSHTITLERFVDTQAEGWLCGDLFVDRNLRDLPLLMRAEDLDIVAVANRDGDGQPIAQGSETTRAADANSETMDIATDNMRDRREGSGLLIVDADPAIQPVDADAPSSLLFRNARDAPGARFVVENPFAWDLPIWLASGKVNGFALMGDFLQLDRSVTRVSNGRPATKPEYNNPLGLGFWADDIYHQLLEAGFRIPPVAGSGSGYRTIKNPLGYNRVYVQCGEQVSPEAFWSGLWTGRSVVTNGPLLRPRLDAQYPGYVFTSYGNEPLELQMDLQLGTRDPVDYLEVVYNGKVIYSARLEEFKDNKGIIPAFTFDRSGWVVARVVTGYEKHYRAAVSAPWYIVFPDQPRISRSAAEFFIDWLQQREQMLQKKSPEYIRSVAPFIRAARSFWDERLQQATVD
;
A
#
# COMPACT_ATOMS: atom_id res chain seq x y z
N MET A 1 16.05 -59.72 -80.53
CA MET A 1 15.47 -59.09 -81.73
C MET A 1 14.19 -58.39 -81.30
N HIS A 2 14.08 -57.09 -81.59
CA HIS A 2 13.01 -56.14 -81.26
C HIS A 2 12.77 -55.78 -79.78
N LEU A 3 13.56 -54.82 -79.31
CA LEU A 3 13.16 -53.78 -78.36
C LEU A 3 12.12 -52.87 -79.00
N ALA A 4 10.99 -52.66 -78.34
CA ALA A 4 10.06 -51.57 -78.61
C ALA A 4 9.74 -50.86 -77.29
N THR A 5 10.15 -49.60 -77.24
CA THR A 5 9.98 -48.62 -76.17
C THR A 5 8.54 -48.12 -76.11
N PHE A 6 7.98 -48.03 -74.90
CA PHE A 6 6.78 -47.22 -74.63
C PHE A 6 7.06 -46.26 -73.45
N PRO A 7 6.52 -45.03 -73.49
CA PRO A 7 7.08 -43.89 -72.76
C PRO A 7 6.52 -43.77 -71.35
N ARG A 8 7.39 -43.37 -70.42
CA ARG A 8 7.02 -42.82 -69.10
C ARG A 8 6.29 -41.49 -69.32
N ARG A 9 5.00 -41.43 -69.01
CA ARG A 9 4.28 -40.17 -68.85
C ARG A 9 4.40 -39.72 -67.39
N SER A 10 5.19 -38.68 -67.18
CA SER A 10 5.28 -37.93 -65.94
C SER A 10 3.95 -37.23 -65.66
N LEU A 11 3.33 -37.54 -64.52
CA LEU A 11 2.16 -36.81 -64.02
C LEU A 11 2.68 -35.55 -63.31
N ALA A 12 2.67 -34.42 -64.00
CA ALA A 12 2.93 -33.12 -63.38
C ALA A 12 1.68 -32.71 -62.58
N ILE A 13 1.76 -32.79 -61.25
CA ILE A 13 0.78 -32.18 -60.36
C ILE A 13 1.04 -30.68 -60.40
N ALA A 14 0.14 -29.93 -61.05
CA ALA A 14 0.09 -28.48 -60.94
C ALA A 14 -0.34 -28.12 -59.51
N VAL A 15 0.63 -27.77 -58.66
CA VAL A 15 0.36 -27.12 -57.38
C VAL A 15 -0.16 -25.72 -57.71
N LEU A 16 -1.47 -25.53 -57.54
CA LEU A 16 -2.07 -24.19 -57.52
C LEU A 16 -1.57 -23.50 -56.24
N LEU A 17 -0.48 -22.75 -56.35
CA LEU A 17 -0.05 -21.79 -55.33
C LEU A 17 -1.10 -20.67 -55.31
N CYS A 18 -2.19 -20.90 -54.56
CA CYS A 18 -3.01 -19.79 -54.08
C CYS A 18 -2.12 -18.97 -53.15
N ALA A 19 -1.60 -17.86 -53.66
CA ALA A 19 -1.06 -16.79 -52.84
C ALA A 19 -2.21 -16.29 -51.96
N ILE A 20 -2.32 -16.82 -50.74
CA ILE A 20 -3.11 -16.21 -49.68
C ILE A 20 -2.34 -14.95 -49.30
N ALA A 21 -2.63 -13.85 -50.00
CA ALA A 21 -2.32 -12.54 -49.48
C ALA A 21 -3.00 -12.44 -48.10
N PRO A 22 -2.28 -12.09 -47.02
CA PRO A 22 -2.96 -11.80 -45.78
C PRO A 22 -3.91 -10.64 -46.05
N LEU A 23 -5.21 -10.91 -45.99
CA LEU A 23 -6.23 -9.88 -45.89
C LEU A 23 -5.88 -9.05 -44.65
N ARG A 24 -5.18 -7.94 -44.86
CA ARG A 24 -5.09 -6.88 -43.88
C ARG A 24 -6.49 -6.29 -43.78
N PHE A 25 -7.29 -6.80 -42.86
CA PHE A 25 -8.42 -6.04 -42.32
C PHE A 25 -7.81 -4.83 -41.62
N SER A 26 -7.68 -3.74 -42.38
CA SER A 26 -7.62 -2.40 -41.82
C SER A 26 -9.02 -2.13 -41.26
N ASP A 27 -9.31 -2.57 -40.04
CA ASP A 27 -10.44 -1.99 -39.31
C ASP A 27 -10.10 -0.51 -39.14
N ALA A 28 -10.82 0.37 -39.85
CA ALA A 28 -10.72 1.80 -39.64
C ALA A 28 -11.13 2.07 -38.18
N ALA A 29 -10.20 2.55 -37.37
CA ALA A 29 -10.48 2.95 -36.00
C ALA A 29 -11.32 4.23 -36.01
N GLY A 30 -12.42 4.24 -35.26
CA GLY A 30 -13.11 5.48 -34.93
C GLY A 30 -12.27 6.27 -33.93
N VAL A 31 -12.42 7.60 -33.90
CA VAL A 31 -11.73 8.46 -32.95
C VAL A 31 -12.75 9.06 -31.99
N LEU A 32 -12.65 8.69 -30.72
CA LEU A 32 -13.46 9.24 -29.65
C LEU A 32 -12.61 10.22 -28.82
N LYS A 33 -13.00 11.50 -28.81
CA LYS A 33 -12.36 12.51 -27.96
C LYS A 33 -12.99 12.45 -26.57
N LEU A 34 -12.20 12.05 -25.58
CA LEU A 34 -12.63 12.02 -24.19
C LEU A 34 -12.05 13.21 -23.44
N GLN A 35 -12.90 13.97 -22.76
CA GLN A 35 -12.51 15.00 -21.81
C GLN A 35 -12.98 14.61 -20.41
N ILE A 36 -12.14 14.82 -19.40
CA ILE A 36 -12.39 14.48 -18.00
C ILE A 36 -12.27 15.76 -17.20
N LYS A 37 -13.33 16.11 -16.47
CA LYS A 37 -13.40 17.33 -15.68
C LYS A 37 -13.80 17.07 -14.25
N ASP A 38 -13.38 17.93 -13.33
CA ASP A 38 -13.94 17.99 -11.98
C ASP A 38 -15.32 18.66 -12.01
N ARG A 39 -16.29 18.10 -11.27
CA ARG A 39 -17.67 18.61 -11.24
C ARG A 39 -17.80 19.99 -10.63
N GLN A 40 -16.99 20.29 -9.63
CA GLN A 40 -17.08 21.51 -8.86
C GLN A 40 -16.32 22.65 -9.54
N THR A 41 -15.12 22.38 -10.06
CA THR A 41 -14.28 23.43 -10.66
C THR A 41 -14.47 23.59 -12.17
N ASP A 42 -15.05 22.59 -12.86
CA ASP A 42 -15.12 22.48 -14.33
C ASP A 42 -13.75 22.41 -15.03
N GLU A 43 -12.67 22.26 -14.26
CA GLU A 43 -11.31 22.17 -14.77
C GLU A 43 -10.99 20.74 -15.26
N PRO A 44 -10.17 20.59 -16.31
CA PRO A 44 -9.67 19.28 -16.73
C PRO A 44 -8.84 18.62 -15.61
N VAL A 45 -9.10 17.34 -15.34
CA VAL A 45 -8.39 16.59 -14.29
C VAL A 45 -7.85 15.26 -14.80
N ALA A 46 -6.65 14.90 -14.34
CA ALA A 46 -6.08 13.59 -14.62
C ALA A 46 -6.88 12.49 -13.90
N ALA A 47 -7.01 11.33 -14.53
CA ALA A 47 -7.70 10.18 -13.95
C ALA A 47 -7.20 8.87 -14.54
N ARG A 48 -7.38 7.77 -13.80
CA ARG A 48 -7.13 6.41 -14.28
C ARG A 48 -8.40 5.84 -14.90
N VAL A 49 -8.27 5.31 -16.11
CA VAL A 49 -9.33 4.60 -16.83
C VAL A 49 -9.00 3.12 -16.96
N VAL A 50 -10.00 2.26 -16.74
CA VAL A 50 -9.99 0.86 -17.16
C VAL A 50 -11.00 0.73 -18.27
N MET A 51 -10.54 0.40 -19.49
CA MET A 51 -11.41 0.17 -20.64
C MET A 51 -11.59 -1.31 -20.90
N ILE A 52 -12.83 -1.77 -21.03
CA ILE A 52 -13.20 -3.15 -21.31
C ILE A 52 -13.85 -3.19 -22.69
N GLY A 53 -13.25 -3.93 -23.62
CA GLY A 53 -13.77 -4.03 -24.99
C GLY A 53 -14.85 -5.10 -25.15
N PRO A 54 -15.35 -5.30 -26.39
CA PRO A 54 -16.48 -6.19 -26.69
C PRO A 54 -16.28 -7.66 -26.28
N ARG A 55 -15.02 -8.08 -26.12
CA ARG A 55 -14.64 -9.43 -25.68
C ARG A 55 -14.58 -9.58 -24.15
N GLY A 56 -15.04 -8.59 -23.39
CA GLY A 56 -15.01 -8.58 -21.92
C GLY A 56 -13.61 -8.56 -21.34
N ARG A 57 -12.61 -8.07 -22.10
CA ARG A 57 -11.22 -7.97 -21.66
C ARG A 57 -10.78 -6.51 -21.64
N GLU A 58 -9.85 -6.21 -20.73
CA GLU A 58 -9.19 -4.91 -20.70
C GLU A 58 -8.49 -4.64 -22.04
N VAL A 59 -8.67 -3.43 -22.56
CA VAL A 59 -8.07 -2.95 -23.82
C VAL A 59 -7.07 -1.84 -23.48
N PRO A 60 -5.85 -1.90 -24.04
CA PRO A 60 -4.87 -0.84 -23.83
C PRO A 60 -5.34 0.50 -24.40
N VAL A 61 -5.02 1.58 -23.70
CA VAL A 61 -5.31 2.94 -24.16
C VAL A 61 -4.04 3.54 -24.79
N ARG A 62 -4.02 3.64 -26.12
CA ARG A 62 -2.86 4.18 -26.86
C ARG A 62 -2.61 5.64 -26.44
N ARG A 63 -1.33 6.00 -26.22
CA ARG A 63 -0.87 7.33 -25.77
C ARG A 63 -1.20 7.68 -24.30
N ALA A 64 -1.83 6.78 -23.54
CA ALA A 64 -1.95 6.91 -22.10
C ALA A 64 -0.77 6.24 -21.37
N THR A 65 -0.59 6.58 -20.09
CA THR A 65 0.46 6.00 -19.24
C THR A 65 -0.08 4.79 -18.49
N GLU A 66 0.67 3.68 -18.45
CA GLU A 66 0.26 2.47 -17.72
C GLU A 66 0.23 2.75 -16.20
N ALA A 67 -0.86 2.34 -15.54
CA ALA A 67 -1.15 2.70 -14.15
C ALA A 67 -1.46 1.48 -13.27
N GLY A 68 -0.88 0.31 -13.57
CA GLY A 68 -1.16 -0.95 -12.89
C GLY A 68 -2.40 -1.62 -13.48
N VAL A 69 -3.54 -1.46 -12.80
CA VAL A 69 -4.84 -1.80 -13.38
C VAL A 69 -5.35 -0.58 -14.15
N GLY A 70 -5.30 -0.61 -15.47
CA GLY A 70 -5.73 0.51 -16.32
C GLY A 70 -4.64 1.52 -16.65
N TRP A 71 -5.06 2.70 -17.11
CA TRP A 71 -4.23 3.70 -17.77
C TRP A 71 -4.54 5.10 -17.27
N ALA A 72 -3.52 5.91 -16.99
CA ALA A 72 -3.67 7.30 -16.59
C ALA A 72 -3.79 8.21 -17.83
N ILE A 73 -4.78 9.10 -17.79
CA ILE A 73 -5.06 10.12 -18.80
C ILE A 73 -4.93 11.50 -18.14
N ASP A 74 -4.34 12.46 -18.85
CA ASP A 74 -4.16 13.84 -18.39
C ASP A 74 -5.30 14.76 -18.87
N GLY A 75 -6.49 14.61 -18.28
CA GLY A 75 -7.65 15.48 -18.54
C GLY A 75 -8.33 15.29 -19.90
N GLN A 76 -7.61 14.87 -20.94
CA GLN A 76 -8.18 14.59 -22.25
C GLN A 76 -7.36 13.57 -23.04
N ILE A 77 -8.02 12.80 -23.91
CA ILE A 77 -7.37 11.87 -24.82
C ILE A 77 -8.22 11.57 -26.06
N ASP A 78 -7.54 11.39 -27.19
CA ASP A 78 -8.13 10.86 -28.42
C ASP A 78 -7.99 9.33 -28.43
N LEU A 79 -9.10 8.63 -28.16
CA LEU A 79 -9.18 7.17 -28.14
C LEU A 79 -9.31 6.63 -29.57
N GLU A 80 -8.24 6.00 -30.06
CA GLU A 80 -8.22 5.26 -31.32
C GLU A 80 -8.46 3.78 -31.02
N VAL A 81 -9.73 3.35 -31.08
CA VAL A 81 -10.09 1.94 -30.84
C VAL A 81 -10.97 1.39 -31.97
N PRO A 82 -10.97 0.06 -32.19
CA PRO A 82 -11.84 -0.57 -33.20
C PRO A 82 -13.31 -0.31 -32.90
N SER A 83 -14.15 -0.36 -33.92
CA SER A 83 -15.60 -0.25 -33.75
C SER A 83 -16.15 -1.34 -32.83
N GLY A 84 -17.06 -0.98 -31.94
CA GLY A 84 -17.73 -1.91 -31.01
C GLY A 84 -18.18 -1.26 -29.71
N ASP A 85 -18.74 -2.09 -28.82
CA ASP A 85 -19.20 -1.70 -27.49
C ASP A 85 -18.06 -1.76 -26.47
N PHE A 86 -17.87 -0.66 -25.76
CA PHE A 86 -16.89 -0.55 -24.69
C PHE A 86 -17.56 -0.18 -23.39
N GLN A 87 -17.01 -0.68 -22.30
CA GLN A 87 -17.29 -0.22 -20.94
C GLN A 87 -16.05 0.47 -20.39
N PHE A 88 -16.24 1.46 -19.53
CA PHE A 88 -15.13 2.09 -18.83
C PHE A 88 -15.41 2.21 -17.33
N HIS A 89 -14.32 2.22 -16.56
CA HIS A 89 -14.31 2.62 -15.16
C HIS A 89 -13.27 3.73 -15.01
N LEU A 90 -13.71 4.91 -14.60
CA LEU A 90 -12.87 6.08 -14.41
C LEU A 90 -12.75 6.37 -12.91
N THR A 91 -11.52 6.57 -12.45
CA THR A 91 -11.20 6.78 -11.02
C THR A 91 -10.16 7.89 -10.88
N ARG A 92 -10.32 8.73 -9.86
CA ARG A 92 -9.34 9.73 -9.41
C ARG A 92 -9.14 9.58 -7.91
N GLY A 93 -8.33 8.62 -7.47
CA GLY A 93 -8.16 8.32 -6.04
C GLY A 93 -9.46 7.87 -5.33
N PRO A 94 -9.43 7.74 -4.00
CA PRO A 94 -10.57 7.31 -3.18
C PRO A 94 -11.53 8.44 -2.80
N GLU A 95 -11.14 9.70 -2.98
CA GLU A 95 -11.93 10.91 -2.67
C GLU A 95 -13.00 11.25 -3.72
N TYR A 96 -12.90 10.62 -4.90
CA TYR A 96 -13.86 10.76 -5.99
C TYR A 96 -14.74 9.52 -6.14
N ARG A 97 -15.98 9.74 -6.58
CA ARG A 97 -16.88 8.67 -7.03
C ARG A 97 -16.26 7.96 -8.24
N ILE A 98 -16.39 6.63 -8.30
CA ILE A 98 -16.02 5.86 -9.49
C ILE A 98 -17.11 6.12 -10.53
N MET A 99 -16.71 6.60 -11.70
CA MET A 99 -17.61 6.79 -12.83
C MET A 99 -17.53 5.58 -13.74
N THR A 100 -18.66 4.96 -14.01
CA THR A 100 -18.78 3.84 -14.97
C THR A 100 -19.71 4.23 -16.09
N GLY A 101 -19.49 3.66 -17.27
CA GLY A 101 -20.35 3.92 -18.41
C GLY A 101 -20.00 3.02 -19.58
N ASN A 102 -20.84 3.12 -20.61
CA ASN A 102 -20.69 2.40 -21.86
C ASN A 102 -20.68 3.41 -23.01
N PHE A 103 -19.93 3.12 -24.05
CA PHE A 103 -20.01 3.85 -25.31
C PHE A 103 -19.85 2.88 -26.48
N GLN A 104 -20.46 3.25 -27.60
CA GLN A 104 -20.34 2.53 -28.86
C GLN A 104 -19.52 3.40 -29.81
N ILE A 105 -18.50 2.84 -30.43
CA ILE A 105 -17.73 3.53 -31.47
C ILE A 105 -18.10 2.97 -32.83
N ASP A 106 -18.62 3.84 -33.69
CA ASP A 106 -18.88 3.56 -35.09
C ASP A 106 -17.69 3.96 -35.98
N ARG A 107 -17.53 3.28 -37.12
CA ARG A 107 -16.37 3.36 -38.02
C ARG A 107 -16.07 4.75 -38.62
N THR A 108 -16.94 5.74 -38.41
CA THR A 108 -16.83 7.10 -38.98
C THR A 108 -17.24 8.20 -38.00
N ALA A 109 -17.46 7.90 -36.73
CA ALA A 109 -17.83 8.90 -35.74
C ALA A 109 -16.60 9.66 -35.25
N GLU A 110 -16.59 10.98 -35.43
CA GLU A 110 -15.81 11.90 -34.60
C GLU A 110 -16.73 12.32 -33.45
N ASP A 111 -16.69 11.57 -32.37
CA ASP A 111 -17.53 11.83 -31.21
C ASP A 111 -16.70 12.48 -30.09
N SER A 112 -17.34 13.36 -29.31
CA SER A 112 -16.70 14.03 -28.18
C SER A 112 -17.54 13.86 -26.94
N HIS A 113 -16.94 13.25 -25.92
CA HIS A 113 -17.59 12.95 -24.65
C HIS A 113 -16.85 13.66 -23.53
N THR A 114 -17.61 14.40 -22.72
CA THR A 114 -17.11 14.96 -21.46
C THR A 114 -17.65 14.13 -20.31
N ILE A 115 -16.76 13.57 -19.50
CA ILE A 115 -17.09 12.89 -18.26
C ILE A 115 -16.71 13.79 -17.10
N THR A 116 -17.64 13.98 -16.18
CA THR A 116 -17.43 14.80 -14.99
C THR A 116 -17.27 13.90 -13.77
N LEU A 117 -16.18 14.07 -13.03
CA LEU A 117 -15.88 13.36 -11.78
C LEU A 117 -16.37 14.17 -10.58
N GLU A 118 -17.03 13.50 -9.63
CA GLU A 118 -17.55 14.11 -8.40
C GLU A 118 -16.67 13.74 -7.21
N ARG A 119 -15.97 14.74 -6.65
CA ARG A 119 -15.33 14.64 -5.35
C ARG A 119 -16.41 14.60 -4.27
N PHE A 120 -16.34 13.64 -3.36
CA PHE A 120 -17.30 13.52 -2.25
C PHE A 120 -16.66 13.74 -0.87
N VAL A 121 -15.33 13.78 -0.81
CA VAL A 121 -14.51 14.15 0.34
C VAL A 121 -13.31 14.95 -0.16
N ASP A 122 -12.96 16.04 0.51
CA ASP A 122 -11.74 16.80 0.28
C ASP A 122 -10.92 16.78 1.58
N THR A 123 -10.03 15.79 1.71
CA THR A 123 -9.27 15.64 2.95
C THR A 123 -8.14 16.67 3.07
N GLN A 124 -7.67 17.22 1.95
CA GLN A 124 -6.64 18.25 1.93
C GLN A 124 -7.17 19.55 2.52
N ALA A 125 -8.42 19.93 2.20
CA ALA A 125 -9.12 21.04 2.86
C ALA A 125 -9.32 20.82 4.36
N GLU A 126 -9.27 19.57 4.84
CA GLU A 126 -9.32 19.19 6.25
C GLU A 126 -7.92 19.04 6.90
N GLY A 127 -6.84 19.37 6.17
CA GLY A 127 -5.46 19.34 6.66
C GLY A 127 -4.72 18.02 6.44
N TRP A 128 -5.33 17.04 5.77
CA TRP A 128 -4.72 15.74 5.54
C TRP A 128 -3.99 15.68 4.20
N LEU A 129 -2.78 15.13 4.20
CA LEU A 129 -2.09 14.72 2.97
C LEU A 129 -2.04 13.21 2.88
N CYS A 130 -2.10 12.67 1.67
CA CYS A 130 -2.04 11.24 1.44
C CYS A 130 -0.75 10.83 0.72
N GLY A 131 -0.24 9.65 1.07
CA GLY A 131 0.98 9.15 0.48
C GLY A 131 1.05 7.65 0.28
N ASP A 132 1.90 7.25 -0.66
CA ASP A 132 2.25 5.87 -0.98
C ASP A 132 3.74 5.65 -0.72
N LEU A 133 4.07 4.86 0.29
CA LEU A 133 5.45 4.73 0.73
C LEU A 133 6.26 3.64 0.00
N PHE A 134 5.62 2.78 -0.81
CA PHE A 134 6.30 1.64 -1.43
C PHE A 134 6.05 1.64 -2.93
N VAL A 135 6.87 2.40 -3.68
CA VAL A 135 6.69 2.61 -5.12
C VAL A 135 7.96 2.27 -5.90
N ASP A 136 7.76 1.51 -6.99
CA ASP A 136 8.79 1.03 -7.92
C ASP A 136 8.44 1.49 -9.35
N ARG A 137 8.17 2.79 -9.52
CA ARG A 137 7.77 3.43 -10.80
C ARG A 137 8.89 4.31 -11.34
N ASN A 138 8.91 4.51 -12.67
CA ASN A 138 9.83 5.49 -13.27
C ASN A 138 9.45 6.90 -12.82
N LEU A 139 10.44 7.70 -12.41
CA LEU A 139 10.22 9.06 -11.92
C LEU A 139 9.46 9.95 -12.92
N ARG A 140 9.71 9.79 -14.23
CA ARG A 140 9.01 10.53 -15.29
C ARG A 140 7.49 10.31 -15.35
N ASP A 141 7.02 9.14 -14.92
CA ASP A 141 5.60 8.76 -15.01
C ASP A 141 4.82 9.25 -13.77
N LEU A 142 5.52 9.47 -12.64
CA LEU A 142 4.92 9.77 -11.34
C LEU A 142 4.07 11.04 -11.30
N PRO A 143 4.47 12.20 -11.87
CA PRO A 143 3.63 13.40 -11.81
C PRO A 143 2.23 13.19 -12.39
N LEU A 144 2.12 12.44 -13.50
CA LEU A 144 0.81 12.10 -14.06
C LEU A 144 0.07 11.06 -13.21
N LEU A 145 0.75 10.01 -12.74
CA LEU A 145 0.13 8.97 -11.92
C LEU A 145 -0.37 9.50 -10.57
N MET A 146 0.38 10.39 -9.91
CA MET A 146 -0.01 11.06 -8.67
C MET A 146 -1.24 11.93 -8.89
N ARG A 147 -1.24 12.77 -9.94
CA ARG A 147 -2.44 13.55 -10.31
C ARG A 147 -3.62 12.65 -10.65
N ALA A 148 -3.43 11.53 -11.33
CA ALA A 148 -4.50 10.60 -11.70
C ALA A 148 -5.08 9.83 -10.50
N GLU A 149 -4.33 9.67 -9.41
CA GLU A 149 -4.75 8.96 -8.19
C GLU A 149 -5.00 9.89 -6.99
N ASP A 150 -4.97 11.20 -7.24
CA ASP A 150 -5.13 12.26 -6.24
C ASP A 150 -4.22 12.01 -5.03
N LEU A 151 -2.91 11.90 -5.30
CA LEU A 151 -1.88 11.56 -4.31
C LEU A 151 -0.90 12.72 -4.11
N ASP A 152 -0.58 13.02 -2.86
CA ASP A 152 0.33 14.11 -2.51
C ASP A 152 1.78 13.64 -2.42
N ILE A 153 2.05 12.55 -1.69
CA ILE A 153 3.42 12.12 -1.37
C ILE A 153 3.69 10.73 -1.93
N VAL A 154 4.84 10.55 -2.59
CA VAL A 154 5.33 9.23 -2.99
C VAL A 154 6.74 9.03 -2.47
N ALA A 155 7.01 7.86 -1.88
CA ALA A 155 8.37 7.43 -1.59
C ALA A 155 8.83 6.37 -2.59
N VAL A 156 9.90 6.68 -3.32
CA VAL A 156 10.58 5.78 -4.25
C VAL A 156 11.96 5.46 -3.73
N ALA A 157 12.31 4.17 -3.69
CA ALA A 157 13.69 3.77 -3.42
C ALA A 157 14.55 3.97 -4.66
N ASN A 158 15.66 4.70 -4.52
CA ASN A 158 16.62 4.90 -5.62
C ASN A 158 17.75 3.86 -5.62
N ARG A 159 17.91 3.11 -4.52
CA ARG A 159 18.91 2.04 -4.39
C ARG A 159 18.43 0.89 -3.51
N ASP A 160 18.98 -0.29 -3.76
CA ASP A 160 18.82 -1.48 -2.92
C ASP A 160 19.82 -1.45 -1.74
N GLY A 161 19.57 -2.28 -0.72
CA GLY A 161 20.39 -2.38 0.50
C GLY A 161 21.85 -2.81 0.26
N ASP A 162 22.14 -3.37 -0.91
CA ASP A 162 23.49 -3.69 -1.41
C ASP A 162 24.14 -2.57 -2.22
N GLY A 163 23.46 -1.42 -2.32
CA GLY A 163 23.94 -0.22 -2.99
C GLY A 163 23.69 -0.20 -4.50
N GLN A 164 23.09 -1.25 -5.07
CA GLN A 164 22.76 -1.25 -6.49
C GLN A 164 21.68 -0.20 -6.80
N PRO A 165 21.85 0.61 -7.85
CA PRO A 165 20.83 1.58 -8.24
C PRO A 165 19.58 0.87 -8.75
N ILE A 166 18.42 1.40 -8.42
CA ILE A 166 17.15 0.92 -8.95
C ILE A 166 16.89 1.66 -10.25
N ALA A 167 16.81 0.92 -11.37
CA ALA A 167 16.70 1.49 -12.71
C ALA A 167 15.52 2.49 -12.87
N GLN A 168 14.44 2.28 -12.11
CA GLN A 168 13.25 3.15 -12.10
C GLN A 168 13.49 4.48 -11.33
N GLY A 169 14.47 4.53 -10.43
CA GLY A 169 14.82 5.70 -9.61
C GLY A 169 16.04 6.50 -10.10
N SER A 170 16.62 6.18 -11.27
CA SER A 170 17.85 6.82 -11.76
C SER A 170 17.63 8.01 -12.71
N GLU A 171 16.40 8.27 -13.15
CA GLU A 171 16.07 9.40 -14.02
C GLU A 171 15.73 10.65 -13.19
N THR A 172 16.63 11.65 -13.16
CA THR A 172 16.39 12.93 -12.49
C THR A 172 15.29 13.72 -13.20
N THR A 173 14.04 13.55 -12.77
CA THR A 173 12.99 14.53 -13.00
C THR A 173 12.83 15.32 -11.70
N ARG A 174 13.09 16.62 -11.74
CA ARG A 174 12.81 17.50 -10.61
C ARG A 174 11.30 17.53 -10.41
N ALA A 175 10.84 17.61 -9.15
CA ALA A 175 9.46 17.82 -8.75
C ALA A 175 8.78 19.08 -9.35
N ALA A 176 9.51 19.86 -10.15
CA ALA A 176 9.05 21.09 -10.80
C ALA A 176 7.87 20.89 -11.77
N ASP A 177 7.59 19.65 -12.23
CA ASP A 177 6.47 19.36 -13.13
C ASP A 177 5.16 18.99 -12.41
N ALA A 178 5.12 19.03 -11.07
CA ALA A 178 3.95 18.62 -10.30
C ALA A 178 2.84 19.69 -10.23
N ASN A 179 3.11 21.00 -10.43
CA ASN A 179 2.10 22.08 -10.35
C ASN A 179 1.24 22.07 -9.04
N SER A 180 1.73 21.48 -7.94
CA SER A 180 1.09 21.55 -6.62
C SER A 180 2.14 21.78 -5.54
N GLU A 181 1.87 22.68 -4.60
CA GLU A 181 2.74 22.96 -3.46
C GLU A 181 2.80 21.80 -2.45
N THR A 182 1.85 20.86 -2.51
CA THR A 182 1.79 19.70 -1.60
C THR A 182 2.37 18.42 -2.20
N MET A 183 2.58 18.37 -3.52
CA MET A 183 3.08 17.16 -4.16
C MET A 183 4.59 17.02 -4.00
N ASP A 184 5.03 15.86 -3.50
CA ASP A 184 6.44 15.54 -3.34
C ASP A 184 6.75 14.08 -3.70
N ILE A 185 7.90 13.89 -4.34
CA ILE A 185 8.45 12.58 -4.68
C ILE A 185 9.76 12.43 -3.90
N ALA A 186 9.68 11.78 -2.74
CA ALA A 186 10.84 11.47 -1.92
C ALA A 186 11.64 10.36 -2.62
N THR A 187 12.85 10.68 -3.08
CA THR A 187 13.74 9.74 -3.79
C THR A 187 14.93 9.27 -2.97
N ASP A 188 15.24 9.94 -1.87
CA ASP A 188 16.38 9.61 -1.00
C ASP A 188 16.04 8.42 -0.10
N ASN A 189 15.59 7.31 -0.69
CA ASN A 189 15.20 6.11 0.03
C ASN A 189 15.98 4.89 -0.44
N MET A 190 16.18 3.95 0.48
CA MET A 190 16.82 2.65 0.23
C MET A 190 15.84 1.55 0.57
N ARG A 191 15.68 0.54 -0.29
CA ARG A 191 14.88 -0.66 0.04
C ARG A 191 15.77 -1.88 0.28
N ASP A 192 15.33 -2.79 1.14
CA ASP A 192 15.98 -4.09 1.34
C ASP A 192 14.95 -5.22 1.32
N ARG A 193 14.92 -5.98 0.23
CA ARG A 193 13.98 -7.11 0.02
C ARG A 193 14.70 -8.47 -0.06
N ARG A 194 15.90 -8.59 0.52
CA ARG A 194 16.63 -9.87 0.61
C ARG A 194 15.86 -10.92 1.43
N GLU A 195 16.33 -12.17 1.40
CA GLU A 195 15.67 -13.30 2.06
C GLU A 195 15.45 -13.06 3.57
N GLY A 196 14.19 -13.14 4.01
CA GLY A 196 13.78 -12.88 5.39
C GLY A 196 13.69 -11.39 5.76
N SER A 197 13.96 -10.49 4.81
CA SER A 197 13.89 -9.04 4.95
C SER A 197 12.63 -8.43 4.28
N GLY A 198 12.62 -7.10 4.19
CA GLY A 198 11.54 -6.25 3.68
C GLY A 198 11.50 -4.94 4.46
N LEU A 199 12.49 -4.09 4.20
CA LEU A 199 12.65 -2.77 4.81
C LEU A 199 12.62 -1.69 3.72
N LEU A 200 12.07 -0.54 4.09
CA LEU A 200 12.32 0.73 3.45
C LEU A 200 13.04 1.63 4.45
N ILE A 201 14.11 2.29 4.03
CA ILE A 201 14.77 3.34 4.78
C ILE A 201 14.42 4.65 4.09
N VAL A 202 13.56 5.45 4.72
CA VAL A 202 13.21 6.80 4.26
C VAL A 202 14.28 7.79 4.73
N ASP A 203 14.58 8.79 3.92
CA ASP A 203 15.69 9.74 4.14
C ASP A 203 17.01 8.99 4.39
N ALA A 204 17.25 7.97 3.56
CA ALA A 204 18.45 7.16 3.56
C ALA A 204 19.66 8.03 3.15
N ASP A 205 20.32 8.60 4.16
CA ASP A 205 21.57 9.33 4.01
C ASP A 205 22.55 8.52 3.12
N PRO A 206 23.10 9.12 2.05
CA PRO A 206 24.13 8.47 1.21
C PRO A 206 25.34 7.93 1.99
N ALA A 207 25.60 8.43 3.20
CA ALA A 207 26.64 7.92 4.10
C ALA A 207 26.33 6.53 4.68
N ILE A 208 25.07 6.09 4.69
CA ILE A 208 24.68 4.75 5.13
C ILE A 208 25.31 3.74 4.18
N GLN A 209 26.35 3.06 4.67
CA GLN A 209 27.08 2.09 3.86
C GLN A 209 26.15 0.94 3.47
N PRO A 210 26.15 0.55 2.18
CA PRO A 210 25.44 -0.66 1.76
C PRO A 210 26.06 -1.89 2.41
N VAL A 211 25.37 -3.01 2.28
CA VAL A 211 25.78 -4.30 2.84
C VAL A 211 25.72 -5.36 1.76
N ASP A 212 26.66 -6.31 1.76
CA ASP A 212 26.72 -7.33 0.71
C ASP A 212 25.39 -8.08 0.54
N ALA A 213 25.11 -8.58 -0.66
CA ALA A 213 23.85 -9.24 -0.99
C ALA A 213 23.55 -10.48 -0.12
N ASP A 214 24.60 -11.12 0.41
CA ASP A 214 24.53 -12.25 1.34
C ASP A 214 24.71 -11.83 2.80
N ALA A 215 24.74 -10.54 3.12
CA ALA A 215 24.86 -10.05 4.49
C ALA A 215 23.48 -9.90 5.16
N PRO A 216 23.38 -10.01 6.51
CA PRO A 216 22.12 -9.81 7.21
C PRO A 216 21.63 -8.36 7.12
N SER A 217 20.31 -8.20 6.97
CA SER A 217 19.60 -6.91 6.93
C SER A 217 19.93 -6.01 8.13
N SER A 218 20.15 -6.61 9.31
CA SER A 218 20.46 -5.91 10.56
C SER A 218 21.73 -5.06 10.52
N LEU A 219 22.63 -5.32 9.56
CA LEU A 219 23.82 -4.49 9.35
C LEU A 219 23.47 -3.08 8.86
N LEU A 220 22.34 -2.89 8.16
CA LEU A 220 21.88 -1.57 7.73
C LEU A 220 21.58 -0.66 8.94
N PHE A 221 20.94 -1.20 9.99
CA PHE A 221 20.71 -0.48 11.24
C PHE A 221 22.02 -0.05 11.91
N ARG A 222 23.06 -0.90 11.84
CA ARG A 222 24.38 -0.58 12.37
C ARG A 222 25.07 0.50 11.52
N ASN A 223 24.98 0.41 10.20
CA ASN A 223 25.60 1.36 9.28
C ASN A 223 24.90 2.73 9.30
N ALA A 224 23.63 2.78 9.71
CA ALA A 224 22.88 4.03 9.88
C ALA A 224 22.98 4.63 11.30
N ARG A 225 23.88 4.15 12.17
CA ARG A 225 23.99 4.62 13.55
C ARG A 225 24.22 6.14 13.66
N ASP A 226 24.94 6.71 12.68
CA ASP A 226 25.29 8.13 12.62
C ASP A 226 24.40 8.91 11.64
N ALA A 227 23.30 8.31 11.16
CA ALA A 227 22.33 8.93 10.26
C ALA A 227 20.98 9.13 10.98
N PRO A 228 20.84 10.13 11.89
CA PRO A 228 19.65 10.30 12.72
C PRO A 228 18.39 10.72 11.93
N GLY A 229 18.56 11.20 10.70
CA GLY A 229 17.46 11.51 9.78
C GLY A 229 16.77 10.26 9.23
N ALA A 230 17.52 9.16 9.07
CA ALA A 230 16.99 7.93 8.47
C ALA A 230 15.85 7.34 9.30
N ARG A 231 14.82 6.86 8.60
CA ARG A 231 13.63 6.24 9.19
C ARG A 231 13.47 4.83 8.67
N PHE A 232 13.57 3.83 9.56
CA PHE A 232 13.45 2.42 9.19
C PHE A 232 12.00 1.99 9.24
N VAL A 233 11.44 1.65 8.10
CA VAL A 233 10.06 1.21 7.93
C VAL A 233 10.07 -0.28 7.59
N VAL A 234 9.29 -1.06 8.34
CA VAL A 234 9.01 -2.47 8.02
C VAL A 234 8.04 -2.48 6.84
N GLU A 235 8.53 -2.71 5.64
CA GLU A 235 7.71 -2.86 4.42
C GLU A 235 6.98 -4.22 4.40
N ASN A 236 7.67 -5.26 4.84
CA ASN A 236 7.12 -6.61 4.89
C ASN A 236 6.74 -6.96 6.34
N PRO A 237 5.45 -6.90 6.72
CA PRO A 237 5.01 -7.19 8.08
C PRO A 237 5.30 -8.64 8.48
N PHE A 238 5.55 -9.53 7.53
CA PHE A 238 5.80 -10.95 7.77
C PHE A 238 7.30 -11.29 7.85
N ALA A 239 8.20 -10.31 7.74
CA ALA A 239 9.64 -10.54 7.64
C ALA A 239 10.18 -11.41 8.78
N TRP A 240 11.03 -12.39 8.45
CA TRP A 240 11.62 -13.27 9.45
C TRP A 240 12.54 -12.53 10.43
N ASP A 241 13.17 -11.45 9.98
CA ASP A 241 14.06 -10.63 10.82
C ASP A 241 13.30 -9.59 11.68
N LEU A 242 11.97 -9.52 11.60
CA LEU A 242 11.16 -8.54 12.34
C LEU A 242 11.48 -8.48 13.85
N PRO A 243 11.58 -9.60 14.60
CA PRO A 243 11.94 -9.53 16.02
C PRO A 243 13.33 -8.93 16.28
N ILE A 244 14.27 -9.08 15.34
CA ILE A 244 15.62 -8.53 15.43
C ILE A 244 15.59 -7.02 15.20
N TRP A 245 14.82 -6.57 14.20
CA TRP A 245 14.67 -5.15 13.91
C TRP A 245 13.96 -4.40 15.02
N LEU A 246 12.88 -4.95 15.58
CA LEU A 246 12.17 -4.35 16.71
C LEU A 246 13.11 -4.17 17.92
N ALA A 247 13.93 -5.18 18.22
CA ALA A 247 14.91 -5.11 19.30
C ALA A 247 16.00 -4.04 19.10
N SER A 248 16.20 -3.54 17.89
CA SER A 248 17.13 -2.42 17.65
C SER A 248 16.65 -1.09 18.25
N GLY A 249 15.34 -0.96 18.50
CA GLY A 249 14.72 0.31 18.91
C GLY A 249 14.75 1.41 17.84
N LYS A 250 15.03 1.05 16.58
CA LYS A 250 15.19 1.99 15.45
C LYS A 250 14.08 1.90 14.41
N VAL A 251 13.10 1.01 14.56
CA VAL A 251 11.96 0.93 13.64
C VAL A 251 11.02 2.12 13.88
N ASN A 252 10.65 2.81 12.80
CA ASN A 252 9.85 4.03 12.79
C ASN A 252 8.47 3.86 12.17
N GLY A 253 8.22 2.80 11.39
CA GLY A 253 6.93 2.54 10.76
C GLY A 253 6.72 1.05 10.47
N PHE A 254 5.47 0.63 10.40
CA PHE A 254 5.08 -0.75 10.12
C PHE A 254 4.01 -0.82 9.02
N ALA A 255 4.30 -1.52 7.92
CA ALA A 255 3.38 -1.65 6.81
C ALA A 255 2.20 -2.56 7.17
N LEU A 256 1.12 -1.95 7.62
CA LEU A 256 -0.14 -2.65 7.86
C LEU A 256 -0.86 -2.96 6.55
N MET A 257 -0.62 -2.17 5.51
CA MET A 257 -1.15 -2.39 4.16
C MET A 257 -0.02 -2.28 3.13
N GLY A 258 0.30 -3.39 2.48
CA GLY A 258 1.39 -3.48 1.52
C GLY A 258 0.99 -4.14 0.21
N ASP A 259 1.99 -4.50 -0.59
CA ASP A 259 1.83 -5.18 -1.88
C ASP A 259 1.16 -6.57 -1.80
N PHE A 260 0.97 -7.11 -0.60
CA PHE A 260 0.18 -8.32 -0.34
C PHE A 260 -1.34 -8.07 -0.44
N LEU A 261 -1.79 -6.81 -0.50
CA LEU A 261 -3.18 -6.42 -0.78
C LEU A 261 -3.26 -5.88 -2.21
N GLN A 262 -3.78 -6.67 -3.14
CA GLN A 262 -3.74 -6.36 -4.57
C GLN A 262 -5.13 -6.21 -5.20
N LEU A 263 -5.31 -5.12 -5.95
CA LEU A 263 -6.58 -4.81 -6.60
C LEU A 263 -7.01 -5.89 -7.62
N ASP A 264 -6.07 -6.43 -8.39
CA ASP A 264 -6.35 -7.37 -9.48
C ASP A 264 -6.59 -8.82 -9.02
N ARG A 265 -6.07 -9.21 -7.85
CA ARG A 265 -6.10 -10.61 -7.39
C ARG A 265 -6.03 -10.77 -5.87
N SER A 266 -6.48 -11.94 -5.40
CA SER A 266 -6.27 -12.38 -4.03
C SER A 266 -4.87 -12.95 -3.83
N VAL A 267 -4.21 -12.56 -2.74
CA VAL A 267 -2.94 -13.15 -2.28
C VAL A 267 -3.21 -13.84 -0.96
N THR A 268 -2.96 -15.14 -0.88
CA THR A 268 -3.31 -15.98 0.29
C THR A 268 -2.11 -16.61 0.97
N ARG A 269 -0.89 -16.30 0.52
CA ARG A 269 0.35 -16.88 1.05
C ARG A 269 1.41 -15.82 1.21
N VAL A 270 2.13 -15.91 2.32
CA VAL A 270 3.37 -15.16 2.56
C VAL A 270 4.46 -15.73 1.65
N SER A 271 5.03 -14.92 0.77
CA SER A 271 6.08 -15.33 -0.16
C SER A 271 7.48 -15.29 0.47
N ASN A 272 7.73 -14.32 1.36
CA ASN A 272 9.01 -14.11 2.04
C ASN A 272 8.74 -13.72 3.49
N GLY A 273 8.61 -14.68 4.41
CA GLY A 273 8.28 -14.36 5.80
C GLY A 273 7.65 -15.49 6.60
N ARG A 274 7.30 -15.20 7.84
CA ARG A 274 6.58 -16.10 8.74
C ARG A 274 5.10 -16.16 8.35
N PRO A 275 4.59 -17.33 7.92
CA PRO A 275 3.18 -17.47 7.57
C PRO A 275 2.32 -17.45 8.83
N ALA A 276 1.05 -17.08 8.67
CA ALA A 276 0.06 -17.31 9.70
C ALA A 276 -0.16 -18.83 9.87
N THR A 277 -0.28 -19.29 11.12
CA THR A 277 -0.45 -20.72 11.43
C THR A 277 -1.90 -21.12 11.65
N LYS A 278 -2.77 -20.16 11.99
CA LYS A 278 -4.19 -20.43 12.26
C LYS A 278 -4.98 -20.64 10.95
N PRO A 279 -5.85 -21.67 10.86
CA PRO A 279 -6.66 -21.93 9.65
C PRO A 279 -7.57 -20.78 9.22
N GLU A 280 -7.99 -19.92 10.16
CA GLU A 280 -8.83 -18.74 9.88
C GLU A 280 -8.20 -17.76 8.89
N TYR A 281 -6.86 -17.74 8.77
CA TYR A 281 -6.15 -16.91 7.80
C TYR A 281 -6.04 -17.54 6.40
N ASN A 282 -6.54 -18.77 6.19
CA ASN A 282 -6.50 -19.44 4.89
C ASN A 282 -7.68 -19.03 3.99
N ASN A 283 -7.82 -17.73 3.76
CA ASN A 283 -8.85 -17.14 2.92
C ASN A 283 -8.32 -15.83 2.26
N PRO A 284 -9.02 -15.25 1.27
CA PRO A 284 -8.55 -14.03 0.59
C PRO A 284 -8.24 -12.83 1.50
N LEU A 285 -8.92 -12.69 2.64
CA LEU A 285 -8.71 -11.61 3.62
C LEU A 285 -7.57 -11.90 4.60
N GLY A 286 -7.12 -13.16 4.67
CA GLY A 286 -6.31 -13.65 5.78
C GLY A 286 -4.95 -12.98 5.94
N LEU A 287 -4.29 -12.57 4.85
CA LEU A 287 -3.01 -11.86 4.98
C LEU A 287 -3.16 -10.46 5.59
N GLY A 288 -4.27 -9.76 5.32
CA GLY A 288 -4.54 -8.47 5.94
C GLY A 288 -4.84 -8.60 7.43
N PHE A 289 -5.68 -9.58 7.80
CA PHE A 289 -5.91 -9.87 9.22
C PHE A 289 -4.63 -10.35 9.93
N TRP A 290 -3.75 -11.06 9.24
CA TRP A 290 -2.47 -11.48 9.82
C TRP A 290 -1.53 -10.29 10.06
N ALA A 291 -1.44 -9.35 9.11
CA ALA A 291 -0.67 -8.13 9.30
C ALA A 291 -1.24 -7.26 10.45
N ASP A 292 -2.56 -7.19 10.58
CA ASP A 292 -3.27 -6.52 11.69
C ASP A 292 -3.01 -7.18 13.05
N ASP A 293 -3.06 -8.51 13.12
CA ASP A 293 -2.72 -9.26 14.35
C ASP A 293 -1.26 -9.04 14.75
N ILE A 294 -0.30 -9.12 13.81
CA ILE A 294 1.11 -8.82 14.08
C ILE A 294 1.28 -7.38 14.59
N TYR A 295 0.57 -6.42 13.99
CA TYR A 295 0.61 -5.03 14.43
C TYR A 295 0.07 -4.87 15.86
N HIS A 296 -1.03 -5.56 16.20
CA HIS A 296 -1.53 -5.58 17.58
C HIS A 296 -0.54 -6.23 18.55
N GLN A 297 0.12 -7.35 18.18
CA GLN A 297 1.17 -7.95 19.02
C GLN A 297 2.32 -6.97 19.27
N LEU A 298 2.70 -6.19 18.26
CA LEU A 298 3.71 -5.14 18.41
C LEU A 298 3.25 -4.06 19.41
N LEU A 299 2.01 -3.58 19.33
CA LEU A 299 1.49 -2.58 20.27
C LEU A 299 1.35 -3.16 21.69
N GLU A 300 0.90 -4.41 21.81
CA GLU A 300 0.81 -5.14 23.09
C GLU A 300 2.17 -5.38 23.74
N ALA A 301 3.23 -5.54 22.95
CA ALA A 301 4.61 -5.59 23.44
C ALA A 301 5.17 -4.20 23.85
N GLY A 302 4.35 -3.14 23.77
CA GLY A 302 4.68 -1.80 24.25
C GLY A 302 5.39 -0.90 23.23
N PHE A 303 5.45 -1.30 21.96
CA PHE A 303 6.00 -0.44 20.92
C PHE A 303 5.01 0.66 20.52
N ARG A 304 5.56 1.84 20.21
CA ARG A 304 4.79 2.99 19.72
C ARG A 304 5.16 3.30 18.28
N ILE A 305 4.81 2.39 17.37
CA ILE A 305 5.19 2.47 15.96
C ILE A 305 3.92 2.76 15.14
N PRO A 306 3.87 3.84 14.35
CA PRO A 306 2.73 4.15 13.50
C PRO A 306 2.57 3.13 12.36
N PRO A 307 1.32 2.84 11.94
CA PRO A 307 1.09 2.06 10.75
C PRO A 307 1.38 2.92 9.52
N VAL A 308 1.92 2.28 8.49
CA VAL A 308 2.15 2.89 7.17
C VAL A 308 1.54 2.01 6.09
N ALA A 309 1.50 2.53 4.86
CA ALA A 309 1.02 1.79 3.72
C ALA A 309 1.77 2.12 2.44
N GLY A 310 1.78 1.18 1.50
CA GLY A 310 2.21 1.44 0.14
C GLY A 310 1.78 0.35 -0.83
N SER A 311 1.61 0.74 -2.08
CA SER A 311 0.90 -0.07 -3.08
C SER A 311 1.77 -1.13 -3.76
N GLY A 312 3.10 -0.97 -3.73
CA GLY A 312 4.02 -1.76 -4.54
C GLY A 312 3.90 -1.46 -6.04
N SER A 313 3.30 -0.31 -6.42
CA SER A 313 3.05 0.02 -7.82
C SER A 313 4.35 0.03 -8.62
N GLY A 314 4.33 -0.58 -9.80
CA GLY A 314 5.49 -0.66 -10.71
C GLY A 314 6.47 -1.80 -10.42
N TYR A 315 6.30 -2.54 -9.30
CA TYR A 315 7.03 -3.78 -9.10
C TYR A 315 6.55 -4.85 -10.07
N ARG A 316 7.48 -5.63 -10.65
CA ARG A 316 7.26 -6.49 -11.84
C ARG A 316 6.02 -7.38 -11.81
N THR A 317 5.62 -7.89 -10.65
CA THR A 317 4.48 -8.80 -10.49
C THR A 317 3.22 -8.11 -9.95
N ILE A 318 3.31 -6.85 -9.51
CA ILE A 318 2.25 -6.12 -8.83
C ILE A 318 1.54 -5.22 -9.81
N LYS A 319 0.21 -5.27 -9.83
CA LYS A 319 -0.62 -4.44 -10.72
C LYS A 319 -1.39 -3.36 -9.96
N ASN A 320 -1.02 -3.06 -8.73
CA ASN A 320 -1.69 -2.00 -8.00
C ASN A 320 -1.48 -0.65 -8.70
N PRO A 321 -2.54 0.16 -8.86
CA PRO A 321 -2.37 1.57 -9.16
C PRO A 321 -1.68 2.27 -7.99
N LEU A 322 -1.08 3.41 -8.30
CA LEU A 322 -0.41 4.24 -7.30
C LEU A 322 -1.38 4.62 -6.18
N GLY A 323 -0.94 4.56 -4.93
CA GLY A 323 -1.78 4.83 -3.77
C GLY A 323 -2.93 3.84 -3.59
N TYR A 324 -2.91 2.65 -4.20
CA TYR A 324 -3.96 1.66 -3.92
C TYR A 324 -4.03 1.32 -2.43
N ASN A 325 -2.87 1.06 -1.82
CA ASN A 325 -2.69 1.12 -0.38
C ASN A 325 -1.97 2.44 -0.08
N ARG A 326 -2.55 3.29 0.76
CA ARG A 326 -2.04 4.64 1.07
C ARG A 326 -2.21 4.98 2.54
N VAL A 327 -1.43 5.95 2.99
CA VAL A 327 -1.54 6.53 4.34
C VAL A 327 -2.00 7.97 4.21
N TYR A 328 -3.02 8.36 4.98
CA TYR A 328 -3.41 9.75 5.19
C TYR A 328 -2.76 10.25 6.49
N VAL A 329 -2.21 11.45 6.47
CA VAL A 329 -1.53 12.08 7.61
C VAL A 329 -2.08 13.47 7.85
N GLN A 330 -2.47 13.74 9.08
CA GLN A 330 -2.94 15.05 9.51
C GLN A 330 -1.76 15.99 9.77
N CYS A 331 -1.61 17.00 8.91
CA CYS A 331 -0.49 17.93 8.90
C CYS A 331 -0.65 19.08 9.90
N GLY A 332 -1.87 19.34 10.39
CA GLY A 332 -2.17 20.49 11.25
C GLY A 332 -2.50 21.73 10.41
N GLU A 333 -2.15 22.93 10.92
CA GLU A 333 -2.53 24.19 10.26
C GLU A 333 -1.73 24.47 8.97
N GLN A 334 -0.48 24.03 8.91
CA GLN A 334 0.39 24.21 7.74
C GLN A 334 0.51 22.87 7.01
N VAL A 335 -0.17 22.78 5.87
CA VAL A 335 -0.16 21.59 5.02
C VAL A 335 1.07 21.66 4.11
N SER A 336 2.04 20.76 4.33
CA SER A 336 3.26 20.65 3.52
C SER A 336 3.83 19.23 3.54
N PRO A 337 4.72 18.86 2.60
CA PRO A 337 5.44 17.59 2.63
C PRO A 337 6.20 17.35 3.95
N GLU A 338 6.83 18.37 4.53
CA GLU A 338 7.53 18.26 5.82
C GLU A 338 6.55 17.96 6.97
N ALA A 339 5.37 18.60 6.94
CA ALA A 339 4.31 18.35 7.91
C ALA A 339 3.73 16.94 7.77
N PHE A 340 3.65 16.39 6.54
CA PHE A 340 3.29 14.98 6.31
C PHE A 340 4.29 14.05 6.98
N TRP A 341 5.60 14.20 6.72
CA TRP A 341 6.59 13.30 7.32
C TRP A 341 6.64 13.42 8.85
N SER A 342 6.58 14.65 9.38
CA SER A 342 6.53 14.89 10.82
C SER A 342 5.28 14.28 11.45
N GLY A 343 4.11 14.50 10.85
CA GLY A 343 2.83 13.94 11.28
C GLY A 343 2.86 12.41 11.31
N LEU A 344 3.39 11.78 10.26
CA LEU A 344 3.50 10.34 10.13
C LEU A 344 4.30 9.73 11.27
N TRP A 345 5.49 10.27 11.54
CA TRP A 345 6.37 9.76 12.60
C TRP A 345 5.86 10.02 14.01
N THR A 346 4.93 10.97 14.18
CA THR A 346 4.17 11.18 15.43
C THR A 346 2.90 10.35 15.52
N GLY A 347 2.57 9.56 14.49
CA GLY A 347 1.39 8.70 14.45
C GLY A 347 0.08 9.43 14.18
N ARG A 348 0.09 10.64 13.61
CA ARG A 348 -1.11 11.36 13.18
C ARG A 348 -1.65 10.82 11.85
N SER A 349 -1.83 9.50 11.76
CA SER A 349 -2.08 8.81 10.49
C SER A 349 -3.24 7.82 10.52
N VAL A 350 -3.76 7.53 9.33
CA VAL A 350 -4.71 6.46 9.03
C VAL A 350 -4.26 5.78 7.74
N VAL A 351 -4.10 4.46 7.77
CA VAL A 351 -3.81 3.66 6.57
C VAL A 351 -5.10 3.16 5.94
N THR A 352 -5.17 3.14 4.61
CA THR A 352 -6.35 2.67 3.88
C THR A 352 -6.03 2.13 2.50
N ASN A 353 -6.87 1.22 2.03
CA ASN A 353 -6.95 0.80 0.64
C ASN A 353 -8.40 0.84 0.08
N GLY A 354 -9.26 1.61 0.74
CA GLY A 354 -10.66 1.79 0.34
C GLY A 354 -11.36 2.92 1.11
N PRO A 355 -11.89 2.66 2.32
CA PRO A 355 -12.62 3.66 3.10
C PRO A 355 -11.76 4.86 3.52
N LEU A 356 -12.37 6.04 3.64
CA LEU A 356 -11.75 7.25 4.18
C LEU A 356 -12.24 7.50 5.59
N LEU A 357 -11.41 7.17 6.57
CA LEU A 357 -11.68 7.33 8.00
C LEU A 357 -10.89 8.54 8.52
N ARG A 358 -11.58 9.52 9.12
CA ARG A 358 -10.97 10.65 9.84
C ARG A 358 -11.45 10.63 11.28
N PRO A 359 -10.79 9.88 12.17
CA PRO A 359 -11.23 9.68 13.52
C PRO A 359 -10.50 10.62 14.49
N ARG A 360 -11.19 11.00 15.56
CA ARG A 360 -10.63 11.71 16.71
C ARG A 360 -11.14 11.06 17.99
N LEU A 361 -10.30 11.06 19.01
CA LEU A 361 -10.65 10.69 20.37
C LEU A 361 -10.52 11.95 21.21
N ASP A 362 -11.60 12.40 21.84
CA ASP A 362 -11.67 13.64 22.62
C ASP A 362 -11.05 14.84 21.87
N ALA A 363 -11.47 15.02 20.61
CA ALA A 363 -10.95 16.02 19.65
C ALA A 363 -9.46 15.91 19.27
N GLN A 364 -8.74 14.90 19.75
CA GLN A 364 -7.33 14.64 19.40
C GLN A 364 -7.19 13.63 18.27
N TYR A 365 -6.23 13.88 17.38
CA TYR A 365 -5.86 12.95 16.31
C TYR A 365 -5.10 11.73 16.83
N PRO A 366 -5.05 10.63 16.05
CA PRO A 366 -4.16 9.51 16.34
C PRO A 366 -2.73 9.93 16.70
N GLY A 367 -2.06 9.12 17.52
CA GLY A 367 -0.72 9.43 18.04
C GLY A 367 -0.73 10.25 19.35
N TYR A 368 -1.85 10.88 19.72
CA TYR A 368 -1.96 11.62 20.97
C TYR A 368 -1.87 10.70 22.20
N VAL A 369 -1.31 11.24 23.29
CA VAL A 369 -1.14 10.55 24.57
C VAL A 369 -2.02 11.20 25.64
N PHE A 370 -3.07 10.50 26.06
CA PHE A 370 -3.89 10.87 27.20
C PHE A 370 -3.25 10.37 28.49
N THR A 371 -2.95 11.28 29.41
CA THR A 371 -2.34 10.92 30.70
C THR A 371 -3.36 11.11 31.82
N SER A 372 -3.60 10.06 32.60
CA SER A 372 -4.44 10.15 33.80
C SER A 372 -3.66 10.82 34.94
N TYR A 373 -4.37 11.62 35.75
CA TYR A 373 -3.86 12.19 36.98
C TYR A 373 -4.31 11.33 38.16
N GLY A 374 -3.39 10.54 38.73
CA GLY A 374 -3.72 9.57 39.77
C GLY A 374 -4.33 8.29 39.19
N ASN A 375 -5.29 7.69 39.91
CA ASN A 375 -5.99 6.46 39.52
C ASN A 375 -7.41 6.73 39.00
N GLU A 376 -7.70 7.96 38.56
CA GLU A 376 -9.03 8.30 38.02
C GLU A 376 -9.18 7.76 36.59
N PRO A 377 -10.29 7.04 36.29
CA PRO A 377 -10.59 6.63 34.92
C PRO A 377 -10.74 7.83 33.99
N LEU A 378 -10.30 7.68 32.74
CA LEU A 378 -10.51 8.66 31.69
C LEU A 378 -11.79 8.32 30.93
N GLU A 379 -12.70 9.28 30.84
CA GLU A 379 -13.87 9.19 29.95
C GLU A 379 -13.58 9.97 28.67
N LEU A 380 -13.44 9.27 27.55
CA LEU A 380 -13.10 9.89 26.27
C LEU A 380 -14.15 9.53 25.21
N GLN A 381 -14.54 10.51 24.41
CA GLN A 381 -15.53 10.33 23.35
C GLN A 381 -14.86 10.22 21.99
N MET A 382 -15.27 9.24 21.18
CA MET A 382 -14.80 9.13 19.80
C MET A 382 -15.76 9.83 18.84
N ASP A 383 -15.21 10.65 17.96
CA ASP A 383 -15.90 11.17 16.77
C ASP A 383 -15.17 10.71 15.51
N LEU A 384 -15.93 10.37 14.46
CA LEU A 384 -15.33 9.99 13.18
C LEU A 384 -16.17 10.42 12.00
N GLN A 385 -15.48 10.75 10.91
CA GLN A 385 -16.09 10.96 9.61
C GLN A 385 -15.68 9.85 8.65
N LEU A 386 -16.66 9.28 7.96
CA LEU A 386 -16.49 8.14 7.09
C LEU A 386 -16.96 8.46 5.68
N GLY A 387 -16.06 8.32 4.70
CA GLY A 387 -16.36 8.40 3.27
C GLY A 387 -16.05 7.08 2.60
N THR A 388 -17.00 6.46 1.91
CA THR A 388 -16.77 5.15 1.28
C THR A 388 -17.33 5.07 -0.13
N ARG A 389 -16.66 4.24 -0.94
CA ARG A 389 -17.11 3.85 -2.28
C ARG A 389 -17.68 2.43 -2.29
N ASP A 390 -17.14 1.57 -1.41
CA ASP A 390 -17.60 0.21 -1.20
C ASP A 390 -18.57 0.12 0.00
N PRO A 391 -19.44 -0.90 0.03
CA PRO A 391 -20.20 -1.26 1.22
C PRO A 391 -19.28 -1.60 2.40
N VAL A 392 -19.51 -0.95 3.53
CA VAL A 392 -18.84 -1.25 4.80
C VAL A 392 -19.55 -2.41 5.47
N ASP A 393 -18.78 -3.36 5.97
CA ASP A 393 -19.30 -4.47 6.77
C ASP A 393 -19.45 -4.01 8.23
N TYR A 394 -18.34 -3.58 8.84
CA TYR A 394 -18.34 -3.10 10.23
C TYR A 394 -17.34 -1.99 10.50
N LEU A 395 -17.62 -1.24 11.56
CA LEU A 395 -16.75 -0.28 12.22
C LEU A 395 -16.46 -0.78 13.62
N GLU A 396 -15.19 -0.72 14.03
CA GLU A 396 -14.76 -1.16 15.35
C GLU A 396 -13.84 -0.15 16.03
N VAL A 397 -13.95 -0.11 17.36
CA VAL A 397 -12.94 0.51 18.24
C VAL A 397 -12.29 -0.61 19.05
N VAL A 398 -10.97 -0.70 18.94
CA VAL A 398 -10.15 -1.71 19.60
C VAL A 398 -9.36 -1.03 20.69
N TYR A 399 -9.39 -1.61 21.90
CA TYR A 399 -8.57 -1.19 23.03
C TYR A 399 -7.81 -2.39 23.58
N ASN A 400 -6.49 -2.32 23.57
CA ASN A 400 -5.60 -3.39 24.02
C ASN A 400 -5.93 -4.77 23.43
N GLY A 401 -6.07 -4.82 22.10
CA GLY A 401 -6.41 -6.03 21.34
C GLY A 401 -7.85 -6.52 21.47
N LYS A 402 -8.71 -5.85 22.24
CA LYS A 402 -10.12 -6.22 22.43
C LYS A 402 -11.04 -5.20 21.77
N VAL A 403 -12.04 -5.68 21.03
CA VAL A 403 -13.08 -4.82 20.46
C VAL A 403 -13.98 -4.31 21.60
N ILE A 404 -13.98 -3.01 21.84
CA ILE A 404 -14.82 -2.34 22.86
C ILE A 404 -16.06 -1.66 22.26
N TYR A 405 -16.09 -1.53 20.94
CA TYR A 405 -17.26 -1.09 20.18
C TYR A 405 -17.24 -1.75 18.81
N SER A 406 -18.39 -2.20 18.35
CA SER A 406 -18.60 -2.72 17.01
C SER A 406 -19.98 -2.30 16.54
N ALA A 407 -20.08 -1.82 15.30
CA ALA A 407 -21.35 -1.49 14.67
C ALA A 407 -21.30 -1.78 13.18
N ARG A 408 -22.39 -2.30 12.63
CA ARG A 408 -22.62 -2.29 11.18
C ARG A 408 -22.91 -0.87 10.70
N LEU A 409 -22.69 -0.59 9.41
CA LEU A 409 -22.92 0.77 8.90
C LEU A 409 -24.38 1.22 9.03
N GLU A 410 -25.34 0.31 8.90
CA GLU A 410 -26.78 0.59 9.10
C GLU A 410 -27.04 1.00 10.56
N GLU A 411 -26.57 0.22 11.52
CA GLU A 411 -26.69 0.50 12.96
C GLU A 411 -26.01 1.84 13.33
N PHE A 412 -24.84 2.10 12.75
CA PHE A 412 -24.13 3.36 12.95
C PHE A 412 -24.94 4.56 12.44
N LYS A 413 -25.61 4.44 11.28
CA LYS A 413 -26.50 5.46 10.74
C LYS A 413 -27.76 5.63 11.59
N ASP A 414 -28.36 4.55 12.05
CA ASP A 414 -29.56 4.56 12.91
C ASP A 414 -29.28 5.24 14.25
N ASN A 415 -28.07 5.06 14.79
CA ASN A 415 -27.56 5.76 15.97
C ASN A 415 -27.09 7.20 15.68
N LYS A 416 -27.43 7.75 14.50
CA LYS A 416 -27.07 9.11 14.05
C LYS A 416 -25.55 9.36 14.05
N GLY A 417 -24.75 8.31 13.87
CA GLY A 417 -23.29 8.36 13.90
C GLY A 417 -22.69 8.59 15.29
N ILE A 418 -23.46 8.43 16.36
CA ILE A 418 -22.98 8.66 17.73
C ILE A 418 -22.36 7.38 18.28
N ILE A 419 -21.09 7.48 18.70
CA ILE A 419 -20.40 6.44 19.46
C ILE A 419 -20.45 6.84 20.94
N PRO A 420 -20.83 5.93 21.85
CA PRO A 420 -20.83 6.22 23.28
C PRO A 420 -19.40 6.53 23.77
N ALA A 421 -19.30 7.32 24.85
CA ALA A 421 -18.03 7.55 25.50
C ALA A 421 -17.44 6.25 26.06
N PHE A 422 -16.12 6.16 26.05
CA PHE A 422 -15.37 5.01 26.56
C PHE A 422 -14.69 5.38 27.88
N THR A 423 -14.82 4.50 28.87
CA THR A 423 -14.10 4.61 30.14
C THR A 423 -12.82 3.79 30.05
N PHE A 424 -11.67 4.43 30.27
CA PHE A 424 -10.37 3.78 30.33
C PHE A 424 -9.82 3.85 31.75
N ASP A 425 -9.45 2.70 32.31
CA ASP A 425 -9.01 2.54 33.70
C ASP A 425 -7.56 2.04 33.83
N ARG A 426 -6.86 1.89 32.71
CA ARG A 426 -5.48 1.37 32.65
C ARG A 426 -4.72 1.86 31.43
N SER A 427 -3.40 1.76 31.45
CA SER A 427 -2.58 2.12 30.29
C SER A 427 -2.83 1.19 29.09
N GLY A 428 -2.62 1.72 27.90
CA GLY A 428 -2.84 0.97 26.67
C GLY A 428 -2.86 1.80 25.41
N TRP A 429 -3.43 1.22 24.38
CA TRP A 429 -3.61 1.83 23.07
C TRP A 429 -5.03 1.63 22.56
N VAL A 430 -5.52 2.60 21.81
CA VAL A 430 -6.84 2.58 21.16
C VAL A 430 -6.65 2.74 19.67
N VAL A 431 -7.33 1.93 18.85
CA VAL A 431 -7.35 2.05 17.38
C VAL A 431 -8.81 2.02 16.92
N ALA A 432 -9.12 2.81 15.89
CA ALA A 432 -10.38 2.72 15.15
C ALA A 432 -10.14 2.06 13.80
N ARG A 433 -11.00 1.12 13.40
CA ARG A 433 -10.95 0.49 12.08
C ARG A 433 -12.32 0.38 11.43
N VAL A 434 -12.32 0.42 10.11
CA VAL A 434 -13.49 0.19 9.26
C VAL A 434 -13.12 -0.83 8.22
N VAL A 435 -13.91 -1.91 8.11
CA VAL A 435 -13.65 -3.02 7.18
C VAL A 435 -14.81 -3.12 6.19
N THR A 436 -14.51 -3.29 4.92
CA THR A 436 -15.53 -3.44 3.86
C THR A 436 -15.89 -4.90 3.63
N GLY A 437 -17.01 -5.12 2.94
CA GLY A 437 -17.39 -6.46 2.46
C GLY A 437 -16.61 -6.93 1.22
N TYR A 438 -15.42 -6.37 0.93
CA TYR A 438 -14.68 -6.70 -0.29
C TYR A 438 -14.05 -8.09 -0.21
N GLU A 439 -14.51 -9.01 -1.04
CA GLU A 439 -14.20 -10.45 -0.90
C GLU A 439 -12.80 -10.85 -1.39
N LYS A 440 -12.13 -10.03 -2.20
CA LYS A 440 -10.86 -10.43 -2.83
C LYS A 440 -9.63 -10.24 -1.95
N HIS A 441 -9.67 -9.34 -0.98
CA HIS A 441 -8.63 -9.16 0.05
C HIS A 441 -9.12 -8.19 1.13
N TYR A 442 -8.39 -8.13 2.24
CA TYR A 442 -8.68 -7.21 3.34
C TYR A 442 -8.67 -5.76 2.87
N ARG A 443 -9.86 -5.16 2.75
CA ARG A 443 -10.03 -3.76 2.39
C ARG A 443 -10.60 -2.99 3.57
N ALA A 444 -9.80 -2.06 4.08
CA ALA A 444 -10.09 -1.41 5.35
C ALA A 444 -9.47 -0.01 5.42
N ALA A 445 -9.87 0.74 6.43
CA ALA A 445 -9.13 1.87 6.97
C ALA A 445 -8.82 1.61 8.44
N VAL A 446 -7.59 1.85 8.86
CA VAL A 446 -7.13 1.61 10.24
C VAL A 446 -6.34 2.82 10.72
N SER A 447 -6.75 3.40 11.85
CA SER A 447 -6.02 4.51 12.46
C SER A 447 -4.71 4.05 13.07
N ALA A 448 -3.74 4.95 13.15
CA ALA A 448 -2.69 4.82 14.16
C ALA A 448 -3.30 4.81 15.58
N PRO A 449 -2.55 4.31 16.58
CA PRO A 449 -3.06 4.26 17.94
C PRO A 449 -3.09 5.64 18.61
N TRP A 450 -4.13 5.90 19.40
CA TRP A 450 -4.02 6.79 20.56
C TRP A 450 -3.45 6.01 21.73
N TYR A 451 -2.79 6.70 22.66
CA TYR A 451 -2.22 6.07 23.85
C TYR A 451 -2.91 6.57 25.11
N ILE A 452 -3.27 5.63 25.97
CA ILE A 452 -3.76 5.89 27.33
C ILE A 452 -2.63 5.58 28.30
N VAL A 453 -2.27 6.54 29.15
CA VAL A 453 -1.15 6.41 30.09
C VAL A 453 -1.62 6.67 31.51
N PHE A 454 -1.54 5.63 32.32
CA PHE A 454 -1.58 5.69 33.78
C PHE A 454 -0.13 5.48 34.24
N PRO A 455 0.58 6.54 34.70
CA PRO A 455 2.03 6.51 34.90
C PRO A 455 2.55 5.33 35.74
N ASP A 456 1.81 4.96 36.79
CA ASP A 456 2.19 3.87 37.71
C ASP A 456 1.77 2.46 37.22
N GLN A 457 1.12 2.38 36.05
CA GLN A 457 0.57 1.14 35.51
C GLN A 457 0.95 0.98 34.03
N PRO A 458 2.25 0.86 33.68
CA PRO A 458 2.64 0.59 32.30
C PRO A 458 2.06 -0.75 31.84
N ARG A 459 1.75 -0.85 30.54
CA ARG A 459 1.18 -2.06 29.93
C ARG A 459 2.18 -2.69 28.96
N ILE A 460 2.65 -3.90 29.27
CA ILE A 460 3.42 -4.76 28.37
C ILE A 460 2.90 -6.19 28.53
N SER A 461 2.43 -6.79 27.45
CA SER A 461 1.94 -8.17 27.42
C SER A 461 3.08 -9.18 27.34
N ARG A 462 3.05 -10.17 28.24
CA ARG A 462 3.95 -11.34 28.24
C ARG A 462 3.72 -12.21 27.01
N SER A 463 2.49 -12.55 26.65
CA SER A 463 2.13 -13.33 25.47
C SER A 463 2.56 -12.67 24.16
N ALA A 464 2.48 -11.34 24.07
CA ALA A 464 3.04 -10.59 22.95
C ALA A 464 4.58 -10.65 22.91
N ALA A 465 5.26 -10.57 24.05
CA ALA A 465 6.71 -10.78 24.10
C ALA A 465 7.08 -12.23 23.71
N GLU A 466 6.35 -13.23 24.22
CA GLU A 466 6.52 -14.65 23.89
C GLU A 466 6.27 -14.93 22.41
N PHE A 467 5.31 -14.24 21.79
CA PHE A 467 5.05 -14.32 20.35
C PHE A 467 6.28 -13.95 19.51
N PHE A 468 6.98 -12.87 19.87
CA PHE A 468 8.20 -12.46 19.17
C PHE A 468 9.43 -13.31 19.56
N ILE A 469 9.46 -13.86 20.78
CA ILE A 469 10.48 -14.85 21.18
C ILE A 469 10.36 -16.13 20.36
N ASP A 470 9.16 -16.68 20.19
CA ASP A 470 8.92 -17.85 19.34
C ASP A 470 9.31 -17.57 17.88
N TRP A 471 8.93 -16.39 17.36
CA TRP A 471 9.35 -15.96 16.03
C TRP A 471 10.88 -15.91 15.90
N LEU A 472 11.57 -15.30 16.86
CA LEU A 472 13.03 -15.24 16.88
C LEU A 472 13.66 -16.64 16.92
N GLN A 473 13.15 -17.54 17.75
CA GLN A 473 13.63 -18.93 17.83
C GLN A 473 13.47 -19.68 16.51
N GLN A 474 12.33 -19.52 15.83
CA GLN A 474 12.10 -20.09 14.50
C GLN A 474 13.11 -19.54 13.48
N ARG A 475 13.36 -18.22 13.49
CA ARG A 475 14.35 -17.60 12.61
C ARG A 475 15.75 -18.15 12.88
N GLU A 476 16.15 -18.30 14.14
CA GLU A 476 17.46 -18.87 14.48
C GLU A 476 17.65 -20.29 13.96
N GLN A 477 16.62 -21.14 14.04
CA GLN A 477 16.67 -22.49 13.46
C GLN A 477 16.89 -22.47 11.95
N MET A 478 16.29 -21.49 11.24
CA MET A 478 16.53 -21.31 9.81
C MET A 478 17.98 -20.87 9.54
N LEU A 479 18.53 -20.00 10.37
CA LEU A 479 19.89 -19.47 10.22
C LEU A 479 20.98 -20.52 10.43
N GLN A 480 20.71 -21.61 11.17
CA GLN A 480 21.64 -22.73 11.32
C GLN A 480 22.02 -23.41 9.99
N LYS A 481 21.21 -23.20 8.93
CA LYS A 481 21.46 -23.73 7.58
C LYS A 481 22.31 -22.82 6.71
N LYS A 482 22.68 -21.61 7.19
CA LYS A 482 23.50 -20.64 6.47
C LYS A 482 25.00 -20.94 6.64
N SER A 483 25.85 -20.25 5.87
CA SER A 483 27.31 -20.39 5.99
C SER A 483 27.81 -19.96 7.37
N PRO A 484 28.93 -20.51 7.85
CA PRO A 484 29.56 -20.06 9.10
C PRO A 484 29.84 -18.55 9.12
N GLU A 485 30.20 -17.97 7.98
CA GLU A 485 30.44 -16.53 7.79
C GLU A 485 29.17 -15.71 8.05
N TYR A 486 28.05 -16.13 7.46
CA TYR A 486 26.73 -15.51 7.69
C TYR A 486 26.32 -15.62 9.16
N ILE A 487 26.45 -16.80 9.74
CA ILE A 487 26.09 -17.03 11.14
C ILE A 487 26.91 -16.11 12.06
N ARG A 488 28.22 -15.95 11.79
CA ARG A 488 29.07 -15.02 12.55
C ARG A 488 28.63 -13.56 12.39
N SER A 489 28.21 -13.15 11.19
CA SER A 489 27.79 -11.76 10.94
C SER A 489 26.45 -11.41 11.59
N VAL A 490 25.51 -12.36 11.66
CA VAL A 490 24.18 -12.14 12.27
C VAL A 490 24.14 -12.37 13.78
N ALA A 491 25.04 -13.20 14.33
CA ALA A 491 25.03 -13.60 15.74
C ALA A 491 24.99 -12.45 16.77
N PRO A 492 25.70 -11.31 16.59
CA PRO A 492 25.59 -10.18 17.52
C PRO A 492 24.16 -9.63 17.62
N PHE A 493 23.45 -9.55 16.49
CA PHE A 493 22.08 -9.04 16.44
C PHE A 493 21.09 -10.01 17.07
N ILE A 494 21.26 -11.32 16.85
CA ILE A 494 20.45 -12.35 17.51
C ILE A 494 20.62 -12.30 19.03
N ARG A 495 21.86 -12.19 19.52
CA ARG A 495 22.11 -12.07 20.97
C ARG A 495 21.46 -10.82 21.56
N ALA A 496 21.58 -9.67 20.88
CA ALA A 496 20.92 -8.44 21.30
C ALA A 496 19.40 -8.58 21.31
N ALA A 497 18.82 -9.22 20.29
CA ALA A 497 17.38 -9.47 20.21
C ALA A 497 16.89 -10.38 21.34
N ARG A 498 17.60 -11.48 21.63
CA ARG A 498 17.25 -12.36 22.77
C ARG A 498 17.24 -11.57 24.09
N SER A 499 18.32 -10.84 24.38
CA SER A 499 18.39 -10.04 25.60
C SER A 499 17.28 -9.01 25.70
N PHE A 500 16.97 -8.32 24.60
CA PHE A 500 15.86 -7.35 24.56
C PHE A 500 14.51 -8.01 24.84
N TRP A 501 14.20 -9.16 24.22
CA TRP A 501 12.92 -9.81 24.40
C TRP A 501 12.80 -10.51 25.77
N ASP A 502 13.89 -11.05 26.30
CA ASP A 502 13.93 -11.60 27.67
C ASP A 502 13.70 -10.48 28.70
N GLU A 503 14.30 -9.31 28.51
CA GLU A 503 14.05 -8.13 29.35
C GLU A 503 12.60 -7.66 29.20
N ARG A 504 12.08 -7.61 27.98
CA ARG A 504 10.67 -7.23 27.71
C ARG A 504 9.69 -8.17 28.41
N LEU A 505 9.97 -9.47 28.39
CA LEU A 505 9.19 -10.50 29.09
C LEU A 505 9.23 -10.34 30.61
N GLN A 506 10.37 -9.91 31.18
CA GLN A 506 10.50 -9.60 32.61
C GLN A 506 9.75 -8.31 32.99
N GLN A 507 9.70 -7.34 32.09
CA GLN A 507 8.95 -6.09 32.25
C GLN A 507 7.44 -6.26 32.01
N ALA A 508 6.98 -7.42 31.55
CA ALA A 508 5.58 -7.66 31.28
C ALA A 508 4.72 -7.46 32.54
N THR A 509 3.68 -6.66 32.39
CA THR A 509 2.74 -6.30 33.46
C THR A 509 1.39 -7.00 33.30
N VAL A 510 1.16 -7.62 32.15
CA VAL A 510 -0.08 -8.34 31.76
C VAL A 510 0.28 -9.60 30.94
N ASP A 511 -0.74 -10.34 30.49
CA ASP A 511 -0.69 -11.71 29.93
C ASP A 511 0.36 -12.02 28.90
#